data_AF-A0A4V6I3Q7-F1
#
_entry.id   AF-A0A4V6I3Q7-F1
#
_cell.length_a   1.000
_cell.length_b   1.000
_cell.length_c   1.000
_cell.angle_alpha   90.00
_cell.angle_beta   90.00
_cell.angle_gamma   90.00
#
_symmetry.space_group_name_H-M   'P 1'
#
loop_
_entity.id
_entity.type
_entity.pdbx_description
1 polymer ?
#
loop_
_entity_poly.entity_id
_entity_poly.type
_entity_poly.pdbx_seq_one_letter_code
_entity_poly.pdbx_strand_id
1 'polypeptide(L)'
;MVRDIYKNEEYFTQYIEDEKRVYELFCKKYPNENHDSRYYNIAKAMYSRGDEDIELIKQYFIRYLNQWKNDFRIECYNDNAENLALMVICDMNTSWVFNKLNETNREADDLFYDDWLLHYLASKGKEKDCFERLTSEEAKFEDLKLFAQTKESEYFKKYLKGWYNKSRRCAWWADHKIPDDRLLYNGYWNFEGAAVLKILNYNKDEFKDYKYFPYDLI
;
A
#
# COMPACT_ATOMS: atom_id res chain seq x y z
N MET A 1 7.31 14.61 -14.51
CA MET A 1 8.67 14.23 -14.10
C MET A 1 8.59 12.85 -13.49
N VAL A 2 9.58 11.97 -13.73
CA VAL A 2 9.61 10.63 -13.11
C VAL A 2 9.63 10.75 -11.59
N ARG A 3 8.73 10.04 -10.90
CA ARG A 3 8.62 10.05 -9.43
C ARG A 3 9.54 9.03 -8.78
N ASP A 4 9.74 7.89 -9.44
CA ASP A 4 10.72 6.90 -8.99
C ASP A 4 12.15 7.43 -9.13
N ILE A 5 12.99 7.01 -8.20
CA ILE A 5 14.35 7.51 -8.02
C ILE A 5 15.42 6.49 -8.46
N TYR A 6 14.98 5.29 -8.86
CA TYR A 6 15.86 4.20 -9.26
C TYR A 6 15.71 3.84 -10.74
N LYS A 7 14.49 3.90 -11.28
CA LYS A 7 14.18 3.57 -12.67
C LYS A 7 13.73 4.82 -13.43
N ASN A 8 13.99 4.86 -14.73
CA ASN A 8 13.66 6.00 -15.60
C ASN A 8 12.32 5.78 -16.35
N GLU A 9 11.92 6.76 -17.14
CA GLU A 9 10.68 6.73 -17.92
C GLU A 9 10.64 5.59 -18.96
N GLU A 10 11.77 5.29 -19.59
CA GLU A 10 11.91 4.22 -20.59
C GLU A 10 11.63 2.85 -19.98
N TYR A 11 12.24 2.57 -18.81
CA TYR A 11 12.01 1.35 -18.05
C TYR A 11 10.52 1.15 -17.76
N PHE A 12 9.84 2.19 -17.24
CA PHE A 12 8.42 2.06 -16.92
C PHE A 12 7.54 1.92 -18.14
N THR A 13 7.90 2.56 -19.26
CA THR A 13 7.17 2.39 -20.52
C THR A 13 7.25 0.93 -20.98
N GLN A 14 8.45 0.35 -21.01
CA GLN A 14 8.64 -1.05 -21.37
C GLN A 14 7.93 -2.00 -20.37
N TYR A 15 8.04 -1.73 -19.07
CA TYR A 15 7.38 -2.53 -18.04
C TYR A 15 5.85 -2.53 -18.18
N ILE A 16 5.23 -1.36 -18.38
CA ILE A 16 3.78 -1.23 -18.55
C ILE A 16 3.31 -1.94 -19.83
N GLU A 17 4.06 -1.82 -20.92
CA GLU A 17 3.77 -2.54 -22.17
C GLU A 17 3.84 -4.06 -21.98
N ASP A 18 4.85 -4.56 -21.26
CA ASP A 18 4.98 -5.98 -20.97
C ASP A 18 3.85 -6.49 -20.07
N GLU A 19 3.52 -5.80 -18.98
CA GLU A 19 2.41 -6.15 -18.08
C GLU A 19 1.07 -6.23 -18.86
N LYS A 20 0.81 -5.27 -19.76
CA LYS A 20 -0.39 -5.28 -20.63
C LYS A 20 -0.35 -6.45 -21.63
N ARG A 21 0.79 -6.72 -22.26
CA ARG A 21 0.95 -7.82 -23.20
C ARG A 21 0.73 -9.18 -22.53
N VAL A 22 1.32 -9.37 -21.35
CA VAL A 22 1.15 -10.59 -20.55
C VAL A 22 -0.30 -10.72 -20.09
N TYR A 23 -0.97 -9.62 -19.71
CA TYR A 23 -2.39 -9.62 -19.39
C TYR A 23 -3.25 -10.12 -20.56
N GLU A 24 -3.04 -9.59 -21.75
CA GLU A 24 -3.78 -10.02 -22.94
C GLU A 24 -3.60 -11.51 -23.25
N LEU A 25 -2.38 -12.03 -23.08
CA LEU A 25 -2.09 -13.45 -23.24
C LEU A 25 -2.78 -14.30 -22.17
N PHE A 26 -2.79 -13.83 -20.91
CA PHE A 26 -3.47 -14.49 -19.81
C PHE A 26 -4.98 -14.56 -20.06
N CYS A 27 -5.64 -13.46 -20.40
CA CYS A 27 -7.08 -13.43 -20.70
C CYS A 27 -7.46 -14.34 -21.86
N LYS A 28 -6.61 -14.43 -22.90
CA LYS A 28 -6.83 -15.37 -24.02
C LYS A 28 -6.76 -16.83 -23.58
N LYS A 29 -5.89 -17.15 -22.62
CA LYS A 29 -5.69 -18.52 -22.13
C LYS A 29 -6.71 -18.91 -21.04
N TYR A 30 -7.13 -17.95 -20.21
CA TYR A 30 -8.02 -18.15 -19.07
C TYR A 30 -9.17 -17.13 -19.08
N PRO A 31 -10.13 -17.24 -20.02
CA PRO A 31 -11.15 -16.21 -20.26
C PRO A 31 -12.15 -16.02 -19.10
N ASN A 32 -12.17 -16.95 -18.14
CA ASN A 32 -13.06 -16.92 -16.98
C ASN A 32 -12.32 -16.56 -15.67
N GLU A 33 -11.00 -16.36 -15.72
CA GLU A 33 -10.23 -15.95 -14.55
C GLU A 33 -10.12 -14.42 -14.50
N ASN A 34 -10.64 -13.84 -13.42
CA ASN A 34 -10.72 -12.39 -13.21
C ASN A 34 -9.76 -11.90 -12.12
N HIS A 35 -8.80 -12.72 -11.65
CA HIS A 35 -7.83 -12.29 -10.64
C HIS A 35 -6.53 -11.86 -11.30
N ASP A 36 -6.21 -10.58 -11.21
CA ASP A 36 -5.04 -10.05 -11.87
C ASP A 36 -4.32 -8.94 -11.10
N SER A 37 -3.20 -9.32 -10.50
CA SER A 37 -2.21 -8.41 -9.89
C SER A 37 -1.60 -7.43 -10.90
N ARG A 38 -1.77 -7.62 -12.21
CA ARG A 38 -1.25 -6.71 -13.25
C ARG A 38 -1.87 -5.32 -13.18
N TYR A 39 -3.15 -5.19 -12.77
CA TYR A 39 -3.75 -3.86 -12.56
C TYR A 39 -3.00 -3.07 -11.47
N TYR A 40 -2.59 -3.76 -10.41
CA TYR A 40 -1.79 -3.18 -9.32
C TYR A 40 -0.38 -2.80 -9.79
N ASN A 41 0.28 -3.69 -10.54
CA ASN A 41 1.60 -3.44 -11.11
C ASN A 41 1.60 -2.24 -12.07
N ILE A 42 0.63 -2.19 -12.98
CA ILE A 42 0.46 -1.09 -13.94
C ILE A 42 0.21 0.23 -13.20
N ALA A 43 -0.67 0.25 -12.20
CA ALA A 43 -0.95 1.46 -11.42
C ALA A 43 0.31 2.00 -10.73
N LYS A 44 1.08 1.13 -10.07
CA LYS A 44 2.35 1.51 -9.46
C LYS A 44 3.33 2.07 -10.49
N ALA A 45 3.49 1.39 -11.62
CA ALA A 45 4.42 1.82 -12.67
C ALA A 45 4.01 3.15 -13.31
N MET A 46 2.72 3.38 -13.57
CA MET A 46 2.19 4.65 -14.08
C MET A 46 2.49 5.79 -13.10
N TYR A 47 2.20 5.58 -11.81
CA TYR A 47 2.51 6.54 -10.77
C TYR A 47 4.01 6.87 -10.74
N SER A 48 4.84 5.84 -10.73
CA SER A 48 6.30 5.92 -10.70
C SER A 48 6.91 6.62 -11.91
N ARG A 49 6.38 6.35 -13.11
CA ARG A 49 6.79 7.00 -14.36
C ARG A 49 6.54 8.50 -14.36
N GLY A 50 5.62 8.99 -13.53
CA GLY A 50 5.26 10.40 -13.48
C GLY A 50 3.96 10.73 -14.21
N ASP A 51 3.11 9.74 -14.51
CA ASP A 51 1.83 9.97 -15.17
C ASP A 51 0.97 10.93 -14.33
N GLU A 52 0.34 11.92 -14.98
CA GLU A 52 -0.40 13.01 -14.32
C GLU A 52 -1.88 12.67 -14.05
N ASP A 53 -2.42 11.69 -14.77
CA ASP A 53 -3.81 11.24 -14.59
C ASP A 53 -3.93 10.33 -13.36
N ILE A 54 -3.93 10.97 -12.18
CA ILE A 54 -4.04 10.30 -10.88
C ILE A 54 -5.37 9.52 -10.76
N GLU A 55 -6.45 10.02 -11.36
CA GLU A 55 -7.74 9.34 -11.32
C GLU A 55 -7.72 8.05 -12.11
N LEU A 56 -7.07 8.03 -13.28
CA LEU A 56 -6.83 6.79 -14.01
C LEU A 56 -6.00 5.80 -13.18
N ILE A 57 -4.92 6.24 -12.55
CA ILE A 57 -4.11 5.39 -11.67
C ILE A 57 -4.97 4.78 -10.55
N LYS A 58 -5.79 5.59 -9.87
CA LYS A 58 -6.73 5.13 -8.85
C LYS A 58 -7.73 4.11 -9.40
N GLN A 59 -8.24 4.29 -10.62
CA GLN A 59 -9.13 3.31 -11.25
C GLN A 59 -8.47 1.94 -11.45
N TYR A 60 -7.18 1.90 -11.80
CA TYR A 60 -6.43 0.65 -11.88
C TYR A 60 -6.29 0.00 -10.49
N PHE A 61 -5.94 0.77 -9.45
CA PHE A 61 -5.93 0.26 -8.07
C PHE A 61 -7.29 -0.28 -7.64
N ILE A 62 -8.38 0.46 -7.89
CA ILE A 62 -9.75 0.04 -7.53
C ILE A 62 -10.12 -1.27 -8.23
N ARG A 63 -9.75 -1.46 -9.50
CA ARG A 63 -9.98 -2.72 -10.23
C ARG A 63 -9.29 -3.90 -9.56
N TYR A 64 -8.01 -3.76 -9.25
CA TYR A 64 -7.26 -4.79 -8.51
C TYR A 64 -7.89 -5.07 -7.14
N LEU A 65 -8.15 -4.03 -6.35
CA LEU A 65 -8.66 -4.16 -4.98
C LEU A 65 -10.04 -4.83 -4.95
N ASN A 66 -10.89 -4.61 -5.95
CA ASN A 66 -12.18 -5.31 -6.04
C ASN A 66 -12.05 -6.81 -6.26
N GLN A 67 -10.96 -7.27 -6.89
CA GLN A 67 -10.67 -8.70 -7.07
C GLN A 67 -10.05 -9.28 -5.79
N TRP A 68 -9.04 -8.59 -5.23
CA TRP A 68 -8.35 -8.97 -4.01
C TRP A 68 -9.29 -9.22 -2.82
N LYS A 69 -10.44 -8.52 -2.73
CA LYS A 69 -11.48 -8.77 -1.71
C LYS A 69 -11.87 -10.24 -1.57
N ASN A 70 -11.87 -11.00 -2.67
CA ASN A 70 -12.25 -12.41 -2.67
C ASN A 70 -11.12 -13.33 -2.17
N ASP A 71 -9.88 -12.82 -2.16
CA ASP A 71 -8.67 -13.56 -1.80
C ASP A 71 -8.09 -13.09 -0.46
N PHE A 72 -8.84 -12.26 0.27
CA PHE A 72 -8.45 -11.73 1.58
C PHE A 72 -8.22 -12.86 2.57
N ARG A 73 -7.02 -12.88 3.14
CA ARG A 73 -6.56 -13.85 4.14
C ARG A 73 -5.84 -13.10 5.25
N ILE A 74 -6.31 -13.26 6.49
CA ILE A 74 -5.83 -12.45 7.62
C ILE A 74 -4.33 -12.60 7.86
N GLU A 75 -3.79 -13.80 7.60
CA GLU A 75 -2.38 -14.13 7.75
C GLU A 75 -1.44 -13.40 6.77
N CYS A 76 -1.96 -12.82 5.68
CA CYS A 76 -1.19 -12.08 4.68
C CYS A 76 -0.97 -10.62 5.10
N TYR A 77 -0.39 -10.38 6.28
CA TYR A 77 -0.34 -9.06 6.92
C TYR A 77 0.19 -7.92 6.05
N ASN A 78 1.37 -8.08 5.43
CA ASN A 78 1.98 -7.00 4.65
C ASN A 78 1.09 -6.61 3.45
N ASP A 79 0.54 -7.60 2.75
CA ASP A 79 -0.36 -7.37 1.62
C ASP A 79 -1.67 -6.73 2.10
N ASN A 80 -2.20 -7.18 3.25
CA ASN A 80 -3.40 -6.60 3.85
C ASN A 80 -3.20 -5.13 4.24
N ALA A 81 -2.08 -4.78 4.88
CA ALA A 81 -1.78 -3.41 5.27
C ALA A 81 -1.66 -2.50 4.04
N GLU A 82 -0.95 -2.96 3.01
CA GLU A 82 -0.77 -2.21 1.77
C GLU A 82 -2.10 -2.02 1.02
N ASN A 83 -2.85 -3.10 0.82
CA ASN A 83 -4.10 -3.07 0.07
C ASN A 83 -5.18 -2.28 0.80
N LEU A 84 -5.27 -2.39 2.12
CA LEU A 84 -6.20 -1.61 2.91
C LEU A 84 -5.83 -0.11 2.91
N ALA A 85 -4.54 0.23 2.93
CA ALA A 85 -4.10 1.59 2.78
C ALA A 85 -4.49 2.17 1.40
N LEU A 86 -4.30 1.40 0.32
CA LEU A 86 -4.74 1.80 -1.02
C LEU A 86 -6.26 1.95 -1.11
N MET A 87 -7.04 1.10 -0.43
CA MET A 87 -8.49 1.27 -0.35
C MET A 87 -8.89 2.60 0.31
N VAL A 88 -8.17 3.03 1.36
CA VAL A 88 -8.38 4.34 1.98
C VAL A 88 -8.02 5.48 1.02
N ILE A 89 -6.85 5.38 0.36
CA ILE A 89 -6.39 6.36 -0.64
C ILE A 89 -7.38 6.50 -1.81
N CYS A 90 -8.01 5.40 -2.23
CA CYS A 90 -8.99 5.35 -3.31
C CYS A 90 -10.45 5.56 -2.85
N ASP A 91 -10.66 6.00 -1.60
CA ASP A 91 -11.99 6.28 -1.03
C ASP A 91 -12.97 5.08 -1.07
N MET A 92 -12.44 3.86 -1.04
CA MET A 92 -13.23 2.64 -1.06
C MET A 92 -13.85 2.34 0.33
N ASN A 93 -14.89 1.50 0.34
CA ASN A 93 -15.47 0.97 1.58
C ASN A 93 -14.55 -0.09 2.20
N THR A 94 -14.08 0.17 3.43
CA THR A 94 -13.19 -0.69 4.22
C THR A 94 -13.90 -1.41 5.38
N SER A 95 -15.18 -1.13 5.64
CA SER A 95 -15.92 -1.65 6.79
C SER A 95 -16.07 -3.17 6.81
N TRP A 96 -16.01 -3.82 5.64
CA TRP A 96 -16.06 -5.28 5.57
C TRP A 96 -14.78 -5.92 6.14
N VAL A 97 -13.61 -5.28 5.97
CA VAL A 97 -12.36 -5.73 6.60
C VAL A 97 -12.46 -5.59 8.10
N PHE A 98 -12.99 -4.46 8.56
CA PHE A 98 -13.23 -4.23 9.98
C PHE A 98 -14.12 -5.30 10.61
N ASN A 99 -15.24 -5.64 9.94
CA ASN A 99 -16.10 -6.74 10.37
C ASN A 99 -15.35 -8.08 10.38
N LYS A 100 -14.51 -8.35 9.36
CA LYS A 100 -13.72 -9.58 9.30
C LYS A 100 -12.72 -9.69 10.45
N LEU A 101 -11.94 -8.64 10.72
CA LEU A 101 -11.00 -8.61 11.83
C LEU A 101 -11.70 -8.88 13.18
N ASN A 102 -12.89 -8.33 13.39
CA ASN A 102 -13.69 -8.57 14.60
C ASN A 102 -14.37 -9.95 14.64
N GLU A 103 -14.82 -10.48 13.49
CA GLU A 103 -15.38 -11.83 13.36
C GLU A 103 -14.30 -12.89 13.64
N THR A 104 -13.05 -12.60 13.27
CA THR A 104 -11.92 -13.52 13.47
C THR A 104 -11.32 -13.52 14.86
N ASN A 105 -11.88 -12.84 15.89
CA ASN A 105 -12.11 -13.46 17.22
C ASN A 105 -12.62 -12.55 18.35
N ARG A 106 -13.47 -13.11 19.24
CA ARG A 106 -13.38 -12.85 20.70
C ARG A 106 -12.75 -14.02 21.46
N GLU A 107 -12.40 -15.13 20.79
CA GLU A 107 -12.14 -16.42 21.46
C GLU A 107 -10.83 -17.15 21.07
N ALA A 108 -9.94 -16.61 20.22
CA ALA A 108 -8.64 -17.26 19.94
C ALA A 108 -7.47 -16.27 19.82
N ASP A 109 -6.29 -16.80 20.15
CA ASP A 109 -4.92 -16.24 20.18
C ASP A 109 -4.41 -15.74 18.81
N ASP A 110 -5.25 -15.09 18.00
CA ASP A 110 -4.84 -14.53 16.71
C ASP A 110 -3.92 -13.31 16.93
N LEU A 111 -2.73 -13.34 16.33
CA LEU A 111 -1.74 -12.27 16.38
C LEU A 111 -2.28 -10.93 15.87
N PHE A 112 -3.29 -10.94 15.00
CA PHE A 112 -3.80 -9.74 14.32
C PHE A 112 -5.09 -9.17 14.92
N TYR A 113 -5.70 -9.86 15.88
CA TYR A 113 -6.89 -9.35 16.57
C TYR A 113 -6.59 -8.03 17.28
N ASP A 114 -5.39 -7.90 17.83
CA ASP A 114 -4.90 -6.70 18.50
C ASP A 114 -3.98 -5.84 17.59
N ASP A 115 -4.07 -5.94 16.25
CA ASP A 115 -3.24 -5.10 15.38
C ASP A 115 -3.77 -3.68 15.27
N TRP A 116 -2.92 -2.69 15.54
CA TRP A 116 -3.32 -1.29 15.46
C TRP A 116 -3.58 -0.83 14.02
N LEU A 117 -2.71 -1.15 13.06
CA LEU A 117 -2.73 -0.50 11.75
C LEU A 117 -3.93 -0.94 10.91
N LEU A 118 -4.19 -2.24 10.82
CA LEU A 118 -5.31 -2.82 10.09
C LEU A 118 -6.64 -2.32 10.68
N HIS A 119 -6.80 -2.30 12.00
CA HIS A 119 -8.00 -1.74 12.63
C HIS A 119 -8.15 -0.24 12.40
N TYR A 120 -7.06 0.51 12.50
CA TYR A 120 -7.07 1.95 12.24
C TYR A 120 -7.46 2.27 10.80
N LEU A 121 -6.87 1.59 9.82
CA LEU A 121 -7.19 1.76 8.40
C LEU A 121 -8.62 1.27 8.08
N ALA A 122 -9.02 0.11 8.60
CA ALA A 122 -10.33 -0.48 8.33
C ALA A 122 -11.47 0.38 8.90
N SER A 123 -11.28 0.91 10.11
CA SER A 123 -12.22 1.82 10.77
C SER A 123 -12.13 3.26 10.26
N LYS A 124 -11.12 3.59 9.45
CA LYS A 124 -10.77 4.95 9.02
C LYS A 124 -10.60 5.90 10.22
N GLY A 125 -9.88 5.44 11.23
CA GLY A 125 -9.58 6.19 12.46
C GLY A 125 -10.76 6.38 13.42
N LYS A 126 -11.89 5.68 13.21
CA LYS A 126 -13.04 5.74 14.12
C LYS A 126 -12.82 4.94 15.40
N GLU A 127 -12.04 3.87 15.33
CA GLU A 127 -11.60 3.15 16.53
C GLU A 127 -10.36 3.81 17.10
N LYS A 128 -10.49 4.40 18.29
CA LYS A 128 -9.42 5.16 18.96
C LYS A 128 -8.65 4.35 19.99
N ASP A 129 -9.26 3.29 20.54
CA ASP A 129 -8.77 2.60 21.74
C ASP A 129 -8.26 1.19 21.50
N CYS A 130 -8.17 0.75 20.24
CA CYS A 130 -7.86 -0.63 19.97
C CYS A 130 -6.35 -0.81 19.72
N PHE A 131 -5.71 -1.27 20.80
CA PHE A 131 -4.56 -2.18 20.84
C PHE A 131 -3.18 -1.59 21.11
N GLU A 132 -2.60 -1.98 22.25
CA GLU A 132 -1.23 -1.66 22.69
C GLU A 132 -0.18 -2.48 21.93
N ARG A 133 -0.56 -3.63 21.38
CA ARG A 133 0.36 -4.60 20.83
C ARG A 133 0.84 -4.14 19.45
N LEU A 134 2.14 -3.89 19.37
CA LEU A 134 2.88 -3.94 18.11
C LEU A 134 3.58 -5.30 18.13
N THR A 135 3.23 -6.22 17.23
CA THR A 135 4.05 -7.42 17.01
C THR A 135 5.47 -7.02 16.64
N SER A 136 6.43 -7.94 16.75
CA SER A 136 7.83 -7.63 16.42
C SER A 136 8.04 -7.20 14.95
N GLU A 137 7.07 -7.48 14.07
CA GLU A 137 7.06 -7.08 12.67
C GLU A 137 6.44 -5.68 12.47
N GLU A 138 5.66 -5.21 13.43
CA GLU A 138 4.96 -3.91 13.46
C GLU A 138 5.78 -2.78 14.08
N ALA A 139 6.95 -3.06 14.68
CA ALA A 139 7.86 -2.03 15.19
C ALA A 139 8.25 -0.98 14.13
N LYS A 140 8.09 -1.30 12.82
CA LYS A 140 8.26 -0.32 11.73
C LYS A 140 7.22 0.80 11.76
N PHE A 141 6.04 0.57 12.32
CA PHE A 141 4.91 1.49 12.37
C PHE A 141 4.75 2.23 13.71
N GLU A 142 5.60 2.01 14.71
CA GLU A 142 5.52 2.67 16.01
C GLU A 142 5.47 4.20 15.91
N ASP A 143 6.37 4.79 15.13
CA ASP A 143 6.40 6.24 14.90
C ASP A 143 5.14 6.72 14.13
N LEU A 144 4.56 5.90 13.25
CA LEU A 144 3.31 6.21 12.55
C LEU A 144 2.11 6.20 13.52
N LYS A 145 2.09 5.26 14.47
CA LYS A 145 1.10 5.17 15.55
C LYS A 145 1.14 6.40 16.45
N LEU A 146 2.34 6.77 16.90
CA LEU A 146 2.53 7.98 17.71
C LEU A 146 2.06 9.23 16.95
N PHE A 147 2.35 9.33 15.65
CA PHE A 147 1.80 10.41 14.82
C PHE A 147 0.27 10.38 14.76
N ALA A 148 -0.34 9.22 14.56
CA ALA A 148 -1.81 9.08 14.51
C ALA A 148 -2.49 9.53 15.81
N GLN A 149 -1.86 9.29 16.95
CA GLN A 149 -2.37 9.62 18.28
C GLN A 149 -2.14 11.09 18.66
N THR A 150 -0.94 11.62 18.40
CA THR A 150 -0.50 12.94 18.88
C THR A 150 -0.68 14.05 17.85
N LYS A 151 -0.68 13.70 16.56
CA LYS A 151 -0.60 14.62 15.41
C LYS A 151 0.67 15.49 15.38
N GLU A 152 1.71 15.10 16.13
CA GLU A 152 3.01 15.78 16.09
C GLU A 152 3.80 15.31 14.85
N SER A 153 4.09 16.21 13.92
CA SER A 153 4.69 15.83 12.63
C SER A 153 6.09 15.23 12.74
N GLU A 154 6.83 15.50 13.83
CA GLU A 154 8.16 14.91 14.06
C GLU A 154 8.12 13.37 14.10
N TYR A 155 7.05 12.78 14.63
CA TYR A 155 6.87 11.32 14.58
C TYR A 155 6.69 10.83 13.14
N PHE A 156 5.89 11.52 12.33
CA PHE A 156 5.71 11.15 10.92
C PHE A 156 6.99 11.32 10.11
N LYS A 157 7.75 12.40 10.32
CA LYS A 157 9.05 12.62 9.70
C LYS A 157 10.04 11.52 10.06
N LYS A 158 10.09 11.12 11.33
CA LYS A 158 10.95 10.01 11.79
C LYS A 158 10.52 8.68 11.17
N TYR A 159 9.21 8.43 11.09
CA TYR A 159 8.66 7.27 10.39
C TYR A 159 9.09 7.23 8.92
N LEU A 160 8.83 8.28 8.14
CA LEU A 160 9.15 8.34 6.71
C LEU A 160 10.65 8.17 6.43
N LYS A 161 11.53 8.75 7.26
CA LYS A 161 12.99 8.56 7.16
C LYS A 161 13.41 7.11 7.40
N GLY A 162 12.74 6.44 8.33
CA GLY A 162 13.06 5.06 8.73
C GLY A 162 12.40 3.98 7.87
N TRP A 163 11.27 4.28 7.21
CA TRP A 163 10.35 3.31 6.62
C TRP A 163 11.06 2.28 5.74
N TYR A 164 11.82 2.73 4.73
CA TYR A 164 12.49 1.83 3.80
C TYR A 164 13.49 0.88 4.48
N ASN A 165 14.29 1.38 5.43
CA ASN A 165 15.27 0.57 6.16
C ASN A 165 14.59 -0.40 7.13
N LYS A 166 13.50 0.02 7.78
CA LYS A 166 12.70 -0.83 8.65
C LYS A 166 11.91 -1.90 7.86
N SER A 167 11.67 -1.69 6.57
CA SER A 167 11.07 -2.66 5.64
C SER A 167 12.05 -3.70 5.07
N ARG A 168 13.26 -3.84 5.63
CA ARG A 168 14.29 -4.80 5.16
C ARG A 168 13.88 -6.29 5.12
N ARG A 169 12.81 -6.66 5.82
CA ARG A 169 12.26 -8.02 5.84
C ARG A 169 11.20 -8.25 4.76
N CYS A 170 10.74 -7.18 4.09
CA CYS A 170 9.78 -7.30 3.00
C CYS A 170 10.45 -7.90 1.77
N ALA A 171 9.72 -8.75 1.04
CA ALA A 171 10.24 -9.46 -0.14
C ALA A 171 10.76 -8.50 -1.23
N TRP A 172 10.20 -7.30 -1.32
CA TRP A 172 10.56 -6.29 -2.31
C TRP A 172 11.80 -5.46 -1.96
N TRP A 173 12.36 -5.65 -0.76
CA TRP A 173 13.46 -4.82 -0.30
C TRP A 173 14.70 -4.99 -1.18
N ALA A 174 15.21 -3.86 -1.67
CA ALA A 174 16.35 -3.79 -2.59
C ALA A 174 16.15 -4.40 -3.98
N ASP A 175 14.91 -4.65 -4.42
CA ASP A 175 14.63 -5.12 -5.79
C ASP A 175 15.12 -4.19 -6.91
N HIS A 176 15.32 -2.89 -6.64
CA HIS A 176 15.92 -1.96 -7.58
C HIS A 176 17.34 -2.35 -7.99
N LYS A 177 18.01 -3.24 -7.22
CA LYS A 177 19.32 -3.82 -7.55
C LYS A 177 19.22 -4.97 -8.55
N ILE A 178 18.02 -5.48 -8.81
CA ILE A 178 17.79 -6.51 -9.81
C ILE A 178 17.97 -5.86 -11.19
N PRO A 179 18.70 -6.54 -12.11
CA PRO A 179 18.92 -6.03 -13.47
C PRO A 179 17.63 -5.64 -14.19
N ASP A 180 17.67 -4.50 -14.88
CA ASP A 180 16.51 -3.89 -15.55
C ASP A 180 15.93 -4.77 -16.67
N ASP A 181 16.77 -5.61 -17.29
CA ASP A 181 16.37 -6.55 -18.34
C ASP A 181 15.38 -7.63 -17.86
N ARG A 182 15.25 -7.81 -16.54
CA ARG A 182 14.24 -8.71 -15.95
C ARG A 182 12.85 -8.08 -15.84
N LEU A 183 12.72 -6.77 -16.08
CA LEU A 183 11.47 -6.03 -15.96
C LEU A 183 10.69 -6.38 -14.68
N LEU A 184 11.39 -6.39 -13.53
CA LEU A 184 10.79 -6.68 -12.23
C LEU A 184 10.65 -5.40 -11.42
N TYR A 185 9.41 -5.03 -11.10
CA TYR A 185 9.12 -3.82 -10.34
C TYR A 185 8.08 -4.05 -9.24
N ASN A 186 8.53 -3.95 -7.99
CA ASN A 186 7.63 -4.06 -6.84
C ASN A 186 7.17 -2.71 -6.27
N GLY A 187 7.73 -1.59 -6.72
CA GLY A 187 7.43 -0.27 -6.17
C GLY A 187 8.17 0.06 -4.89
N TYR A 188 8.09 1.33 -4.48
CA TYR A 188 8.63 1.84 -3.23
C TYR A 188 7.76 2.96 -2.67
N TRP A 189 6.46 2.73 -2.60
CA TRP A 189 5.50 3.74 -2.18
C TRP A 189 4.94 3.38 -0.82
N ASN A 190 5.10 4.29 0.14
CA ASN A 190 4.56 4.13 1.48
C ASN A 190 3.07 4.48 1.51
N PHE A 191 2.25 3.54 1.05
CA PHE A 191 0.79 3.70 1.06
C PHE A 191 0.23 3.78 2.47
N GLU A 192 0.81 3.06 3.44
CA GLU A 192 0.32 3.05 4.83
C GLU A 192 0.42 4.43 5.48
N GLY A 193 1.57 5.11 5.32
CA GLY A 193 1.74 6.47 5.81
C GLY A 193 0.83 7.47 5.11
N ALA A 194 0.65 7.33 3.79
CA ALA A 194 -0.26 8.15 3.01
C ALA A 194 -1.72 8.00 3.44
N ALA A 195 -2.17 6.77 3.69
CA ALA A 195 -3.52 6.49 4.17
C ALA A 195 -3.77 7.06 5.56
N VAL A 196 -2.82 6.92 6.50
CA VAL A 196 -2.93 7.53 7.84
C VAL A 196 -2.98 9.05 7.75
N LEU A 197 -2.12 9.67 6.93
CA LEU A 197 -2.13 11.12 6.72
C LEU A 197 -3.48 11.60 6.16
N LYS A 198 -4.04 10.86 5.19
CA LYS A 198 -5.37 11.11 4.59
C LYS A 198 -6.48 11.02 5.63
N ILE A 199 -6.51 9.96 6.45
CA ILE A 199 -7.51 9.76 7.52
C ILE A 199 -7.48 10.93 8.51
N LEU A 200 -6.29 11.41 8.87
CA LEU A 200 -6.12 12.54 9.79
C LEU A 200 -6.49 13.89 9.17
N ASN A 201 -6.69 13.97 7.84
CA ASN A 201 -6.83 15.21 7.08
C ASN A 201 -5.69 16.20 7.39
N TYR A 202 -4.46 15.69 7.48
CA TYR A 202 -3.28 16.48 7.81
C TYR A 202 -2.70 17.12 6.54
N ASN A 203 -2.02 18.26 6.67
CA ASN A 203 -1.39 18.94 5.54
C ASN A 203 -0.28 18.08 4.92
N LYS A 204 -0.50 17.60 3.69
CA LYS A 204 0.47 16.77 2.96
C LYS A 204 1.68 17.52 2.44
N ASP A 205 1.61 18.85 2.27
CA ASP A 205 2.69 19.64 1.66
C ASP A 205 4.00 19.60 2.45
N GLU A 206 3.91 19.38 3.76
CA GLU A 206 5.06 19.21 4.65
C GLU A 206 5.91 17.97 4.28
N PHE A 207 5.33 16.99 3.57
CA PHE A 207 5.95 15.70 3.30
C PHE A 207 6.24 15.41 1.82
N LYS A 208 5.99 16.36 0.92
CA LYS A 208 6.15 16.18 -0.53
C LYS A 208 7.56 15.78 -0.99
N ASP A 209 8.58 16.18 -0.24
CA ASP A 209 10.00 15.93 -0.59
C ASP A 209 10.51 14.58 -0.03
N TYR A 210 9.65 13.81 0.65
CA TYR A 210 10.03 12.49 1.17
C TYR A 210 10.00 11.45 0.05
N LYS A 211 11.19 10.91 -0.25
CA LYS A 211 11.51 9.99 -1.34
C LYS A 211 10.51 8.87 -1.67
N TYR A 212 9.85 8.30 -0.67
CA TYR A 212 8.92 7.17 -0.83
C TYR A 212 7.47 7.53 -0.54
N PHE A 213 7.19 8.80 -0.24
CA PHE A 213 5.87 9.25 0.15
C PHE A 213 5.01 9.57 -1.08
N PRO A 214 3.88 8.88 -1.31
CA PRO A 214 3.09 9.06 -2.52
C PRO A 214 2.13 10.26 -2.40
N TYR A 215 2.68 11.46 -2.25
CA TYR A 215 1.97 12.72 -2.00
C TYR A 215 0.82 13.00 -2.99
N ASP A 216 1.01 12.70 -4.28
CA ASP A 216 0.05 13.02 -5.34
C ASP A 216 -1.19 12.10 -5.30
N LEU A 217 -1.12 10.95 -4.63
CA LEU A 217 -2.27 10.03 -4.52
C LEU A 217 -3.30 10.47 -3.47
N ILE A 218 -2.90 11.33 -2.52
CA ILE A 218 -3.69 11.73 -1.34
C ILE A 218 -4.66 12.87 -1.68
#